data_AF-A0A5M9ZXP0-F1
#
_entry.id   AF-A0A5M9ZXP0-F1
#
_cell.length_a   1.000
_cell.length_b   1.000
_cell.length_c   1.000
_cell.angle_alpha   90.00
_cell.angle_beta   90.00
_cell.angle_gamma   90.00
#
_symmetry.space_group_name_H-M   'P 1'
#
loop_
_entity.id
_entity.type
_entity.pdbx_description
1 polymer ?
#
loop_
_entity_poly.entity_id
_entity_poly.type
_entity_poly.pdbx_seq_one_letter_code
_entity_poly.pdbx_strand_id
1 'polypeptide(L)' 'MARITAKRRKRMKNSTFALPRERKYPIPDTSHARNALAQVAKYGTPSQQRRVRAAVHREYPSIQISGLTRPRRKKKTRR' A
#
# COMPACT_ATOMS: atom_id res chain seq x y z
N MET A 1 9.04 1.92 -11.40
CA MET A 1 9.19 1.80 -9.93
C MET A 1 10.66 1.78 -9.60
N ALA A 2 11.12 2.56 -8.63
CA ALA A 2 12.52 2.52 -8.19
C ALA A 2 12.86 1.19 -7.51
N ARG A 3 14.02 0.60 -7.80
CA ARG A 3 14.45 -0.66 -7.16
C ARG A 3 14.88 -0.41 -5.73
N ILE A 4 14.27 -1.11 -4.76
CA ILE A 4 14.73 -1.10 -3.37
C ILE A 4 15.94 -2.03 -3.26
N THR A 5 17.12 -1.47 -2.99
CA THR A 5 18.34 -2.25 -2.73
C THR A 5 18.25 -2.96 -1.37
N ALA A 6 18.99 -4.06 -1.19
CA ALA A 6 19.01 -4.80 0.07
C ALA A 6 19.45 -3.92 1.26
N LYS A 7 20.48 -3.08 1.06
CA LYS A 7 20.95 -2.11 2.06
C LYS A 7 19.85 -1.12 2.46
N ARG A 8 19.11 -0.59 1.47
CA ARG A 8 17.98 0.32 1.73
C ARG A 8 16.85 -0.41 2.45
N ARG A 9 16.49 -1.63 2.03
CA ARG A 9 15.46 -2.45 2.69
C ARG A 9 15.77 -2.72 4.15
N LYS A 10 17.03 -3.05 4.49
CA LYS A 10 17.45 -3.34 5.87
C LYS A 10 17.24 -2.15 6.80
N ARG A 11 17.49 -0.92 6.31
CA ARG A 11 17.35 0.35 7.04
C ARG A 11 15.90 0.85 7.16
N MET A 12 14.95 0.28 6.41
CA MET A 12 13.54 0.70 6.48
C MET A 12 12.89 0.24 7.78
N LYS A 13 12.08 1.13 8.37
CA LYS A 13 11.24 0.85 9.53
C LYS A 13 10.20 -0.22 9.19
N ASN A 14 9.77 -0.98 10.19
CA ASN A 14 8.76 -2.02 10.01
C ASN A 14 7.40 -1.45 9.53
N SER A 15 7.10 -0.20 9.88
CA SER A 15 5.90 0.52 9.41
C SER A 15 5.87 0.76 7.89
N THR A 16 7.03 0.74 7.22
CA THR A 16 7.12 0.87 5.75
C THR A 16 6.67 -0.40 5.02
N PHE A 17 6.43 -1.50 5.73
CA PHE A 17 5.96 -2.75 5.15
C PHE A 17 4.47 -2.93 5.46
N ALA A 18 3.69 -3.31 4.44
CA ALA A 18 2.27 -3.57 4.64
C ALA A 18 2.02 -4.78 5.57
N LEU A 19 2.99 -5.70 5.67
CA LEU A 19 3.07 -6.74 6.70
C LEU A 19 4.34 -6.55 7.54
N PRO A 20 4.28 -5.80 8.66
CA PRO A 20 5.44 -5.47 9.48
C PRO A 20 6.15 -6.70 10.07
N ARG A 21 5.39 -7.69 10.53
CA ARG A 21 5.92 -8.92 11.15
C ARG A 21 6.77 -9.75 10.18
N GLU A 22 6.39 -9.75 8.90
CA GLU A 22 7.09 -10.51 7.85
C GLU A 22 8.04 -9.63 7.03
N ARG A 23 8.04 -8.31 7.26
CA ARG A 23 8.71 -7.30 6.43
C ARG A 23 8.45 -7.52 4.94
N LYS A 24 7.20 -7.86 4.58
CA LYS A 24 6.74 -8.10 3.20
C LYS A 24 5.93 -6.92 2.67
N TYR A 25 5.90 -6.81 1.34
CA TYR A 25 5.18 -5.75 0.62
C TYR A 25 5.62 -4.34 1.06
N PRO A 26 6.85 -3.91 0.68
CA PRO A 26 7.32 -2.57 1.00
C PRO A 26 6.46 -1.52 0.28
N ILE A 27 6.03 -0.50 1.03
CA ILE A 27 5.19 0.61 0.55
C ILE A 27 5.82 2.00 0.82
N PRO A 28 7.09 2.24 0.42
CA PRO A 28 7.76 3.52 0.65
C PRO A 28 7.19 4.70 -0.18
N ASP A 29 6.48 4.42 -1.26
CA ASP A 29 5.80 5.42 -2.09
C ASP A 29 4.53 4.85 -2.74
N THR A 30 3.78 5.71 -3.42
CA THR A 30 2.52 5.39 -4.11
C THR A 30 2.66 4.33 -5.19
N SER A 31 3.80 4.29 -5.91
CA SER A 31 4.05 3.29 -6.95
C SER A 31 4.29 1.91 -6.36
N HIS A 32 5.06 1.83 -5.28
CA HIS A 32 5.29 0.60 -4.53
C HIS A 32 4.00 0.08 -3.88
N ALA A 33 3.15 0.97 -3.37
CA ALA A 33 1.84 0.60 -2.84
C ALA A 33 0.93 -0.07 -3.89
N ARG A 34 0.88 0.46 -5.12
CA ARG A 34 0.16 -0.20 -6.22
C ARG A 34 0.75 -1.56 -6.57
N ASN A 35 2.07 -1.67 -6.63
CA ASN A 35 2.73 -2.95 -6.88
C ASN A 35 2.47 -3.95 -5.75
N ALA A 36 2.48 -3.52 -4.49
CA ALA A 36 2.14 -4.37 -3.34
C ALA A 36 0.74 -4.96 -3.46
N LEU A 37 -0.26 -4.17 -3.90
CA LEU A 37 -1.62 -4.65 -4.18
C LEU A 37 -1.65 -5.70 -5.30
N ALA A 38 -0.90 -5.47 -6.39
CA ALA A 38 -0.81 -6.42 -7.49
C ALA A 38 -0.13 -7.74 -7.06
N GLN A 39 0.94 -7.65 -6.25
CA GLN A 39 1.67 -8.81 -5.75
C GLN A 39 0.83 -9.64 -4.77
N VAL A 40 0.14 -9.00 -3.82
CA VAL A 40 -0.71 -9.72 -2.86
C VAL A 40 -1.95 -10.33 -3.52
N ALA A 41 -2.44 -9.74 -4.61
CA ALA A 41 -3.52 -10.33 -5.40
C ALA A 41 -3.08 -11.62 -6.10
N LYS A 42 -1.82 -11.70 -6.54
CA LYS A 42 -1.26 -12.87 -7.24
C LYS A 42 -0.80 -13.98 -6.30
N TYR A 43 -0.13 -13.63 -5.20
CA TYR A 43 0.57 -14.60 -4.33
C TYR A 43 0.08 -14.61 -2.89
N GLY A 44 -0.76 -13.66 -2.49
CA GLY A 44 -1.21 -13.50 -1.12
C GLY A 44 -2.51 -14.24 -0.83
N THR A 45 -2.63 -14.72 0.40
CA THR A 45 -3.90 -15.29 0.90
C THR A 45 -4.97 -14.20 1.09
N PRO A 46 -6.27 -14.52 1.13
CA PRO A 46 -7.32 -13.53 1.36
C PRO A 46 -7.11 -12.70 2.64
N SER A 47 -6.54 -13.30 3.69
CA SER A 47 -6.18 -12.61 4.93
C SER A 47 -5.06 -11.58 4.72
N GLN A 48 -4.01 -11.96 3.98
CA GLN A 48 -2.93 -11.03 3.64
C GLN A 48 -3.43 -9.91 2.73
N GLN A 49 -4.29 -10.21 1.76
CA GLN A 49 -4.89 -9.21 0.88
C GLN A 49 -5.64 -8.13 1.68
N ARG A 50 -6.47 -8.52 2.66
CA ARG A 50 -7.17 -7.54 3.52
C ARG A 50 -6.21 -6.66 4.30
N ARG A 51 -5.17 -7.26 4.91
CA ARG A 51 -4.16 -6.53 5.68
C ARG A 51 -3.37 -5.54 4.81
N VAL A 52 -2.94 -5.98 3.63
CA VAL A 52 -2.20 -5.13 2.68
C VAL A 52 -3.09 -4.00 2.16
N ARG A 53 -4.34 -4.27 1.79
CA ARG A 53 -5.30 -3.23 1.36
C ARG A 53 -5.52 -2.19 2.46
N ALA A 54 -5.71 -2.62 3.72
CA ALA A 54 -5.88 -1.72 4.85
C ALA A 54 -4.63 -0.88 5.12
N ALA A 55 -3.44 -1.48 5.09
CA ALA A 55 -2.18 -0.78 5.28
C ALA A 55 -1.94 0.27 4.17
N VAL A 56 -2.17 -0.11 2.91
CA VAL A 56 -2.05 0.82 1.77
C VAL A 56 -3.05 1.96 1.88
N HIS A 57 -4.31 1.68 2.23
CA HIS A 57 -5.32 2.74 2.38
C HIS A 57 -5.02 3.68 3.56
N ARG A 58 -4.39 3.18 4.64
CA ARG A 58 -3.99 4.00 5.78
C ARG A 58 -2.86 4.96 5.41
N GLU A 59 -1.81 4.47 4.76
CA GLU A 59 -0.65 5.31 4.38
C GLU A 59 -0.94 6.17 3.15
N TYR A 60 -1.70 5.64 2.19
CA TYR A 60 -2.03 6.28 0.92
C TYR A 60 -3.54 6.27 0.65
N PRO A 61 -4.32 7.09 1.38
CA PRO A 61 -5.77 7.17 1.20
C PRO A 61 -6.19 7.69 -0.17
N SER A 62 -5.26 8.26 -0.95
CA SER A 62 -5.49 8.71 -2.33
C SER A 62 -5.51 7.57 -3.35
N ILE A 63 -4.99 6.39 -3.02
CA ILE A 63 -5.01 5.23 -3.91
C ILE A 63 -6.40 4.62 -3.87
N GLN A 64 -7.09 4.63 -5.01
CA GLN A 64 -8.38 3.97 -5.15
C GLN A 64 -8.18 2.45 -5.12
N ILE A 65 -8.61 1.83 -4.02
CA ILE A 65 -8.64 0.37 -3.87
C ILE A 65 -10.09 -0.06 -4.03
N SER A 66 -10.38 -0.95 -4.98
CA SER A 66 -11.73 -1.51 -5.15
C SER A 66 -12.20 -2.16 -3.85
N GLY A 67 -13.31 -1.69 -3.30
CA GLY A 67 -13.91 -2.18 -2.04
C GLY A 67 -13.57 -1.41 -0.75
N LEU A 68 -12.70 -0.39 -0.78
CA LEU A 68 -12.34 0.43 0.40
C LEU A 68 -12.46 1.95 0.15
N THR A 69 -13.07 2.33 -0.97
CA THR A 69 -13.15 3.74 -1.39
C THR A 69 -13.93 4.59 -0.40
N ARG A 70 -13.24 5.56 0.23
CA ARG A 70 -13.92 6.75 0.74
C ARG A 70 -14.52 7.53 -0.44
N PRO A 71 -15.76 8.02 -0.35
CA PRO A 71 -16.32 8.86 -1.41
C PRO A 71 -15.38 10.05 -1.64
N ARG A 72 -14.99 10.28 -2.90
CA ARG A 72 -14.22 11.47 -3.26
C ARG A 72 -15.06 12.67 -2.83
N ARG A 73 -14.62 13.38 -1.78
CA ARG A 73 -15.25 14.62 -1.33
C ARG A 73 -15.24 15.57 -2.52
N LYS A 74 -16.37 15.68 -3.24
CA LYS A 74 -16.49 16.56 -4.41
C LYS A 74 -16.14 17.96 -3.91
N LYS A 75 -15.02 18.54 -4.38
CA LYS A 75 -14.71 19.94 -4.10
C LYS A 75 -15.83 20.75 -4.75
N LYS A 76 -16.72 21.30 -3.93
CA LYS A 76 -17.76 22.24 -4.34
C LYS A 76 -17.04 23.47 -4.87
N THR A 77 -16.80 23.51 -6.18
CA THR A 77 -16.39 24.72 -6.89
C THR A 77 -17.51 25.74 -6.66
N ARG A 78 -17.27 26.69 -5.76
CA ARG A 78 -18.08 27.90 -5.64
C ARG A 78 -17.67 28.77 -6.83
N ARG A 79 -18.53 28.83 -7.84
CA ARG A 79 -18.57 29.95 -8.78
C ARG A 79 -19.63 30.91 -8.27
#